data_AF-A0A842L1M5-F1
#
_entry.id   AF-A0A842L1M5-F1
#
_cell.length_a   1.000
_cell.length_b   1.000
_cell.length_c   1.000
_cell.angle_alpha   90.00
_cell.angle_beta   90.00
_cell.angle_gamma   90.00
#
_symmetry.space_group_name_H-M   'P 1'
#
loop_
_entity.id
_entity.type
_entity.pdbx_description
1 polymer ?
#
loop_
_entity_poly.entity_id
_entity_poly.type
_entity_poly.pdbx_seq_one_letter_code
_entity_poly.pdbx_strand_id
1 'polypeptide(L)'
;MKRRGQLLSIDALLSLVIVVMVVGVVMNTNDMIKAEITNLLDWYDRANIANNMLDVLTKSPGYPEDWESNASNVEMVGLRDKDYPFALDYGKLESLNASINDAFIQNSYLLKLSRGHDFEIEVYTTKRDVNASGRFPRGETNIVFESNPGVNLDINGSSPNGVFQVEWVEITKNNGSIYRNEQICTSLKSGNLVDLENNDVLEFKVSEDITITGIRGEVIGPYLIPAGSIVTINVLVTQSKGFQINYGGGSCPYSFKVTGQGNVKVSVDYIDYGNWNLTSLVTHFSDIKKPTYKFVVINGSIYTDETVINASKVRSPWIQYERREFIVKKEIYNKTIKVGNATKKVLISGRLVGNIPAHFYLELQVSGTGNATFIVVDGVQVRGLFIEKTSQTSPLRAILFWKENGQNITKFYTGNITSVKILWRDLFEELPSDYTSKIVELWVYENNFSDLILRDKGDLDLLLDPLFEQAMIKLRVWDDR
;
A
#
# COMPACT_ATOMS: atom_id res chain seq x y z
N MET A 1 36.23 -89.67 56.27
CA MET A 1 35.28 -88.53 56.39
C MET A 1 35.82 -87.16 55.93
N LYS A 2 37.03 -87.02 55.36
CA LYS A 2 37.60 -85.69 55.00
C LYS A 2 37.24 -85.14 53.58
N ARG A 3 36.65 -85.93 52.68
CA ARG A 3 36.34 -85.51 51.29
C ARG A 3 35.01 -84.78 51.07
N ARG A 4 34.04 -84.86 52.01
CA ARG A 4 32.71 -84.23 51.86
C ARG A 4 32.65 -82.76 52.29
N GLY A 5 33.54 -82.31 53.18
CA GLY A 5 33.61 -80.90 53.60
C GLY A 5 34.26 -79.98 52.57
N GLN A 6 35.23 -80.48 51.79
CA GLN A 6 35.89 -79.71 50.71
C GLN A 6 34.98 -79.47 49.50
N LEU A 7 34.08 -80.42 49.18
CA LEU A 7 33.08 -80.24 48.12
C LEU A 7 32.06 -79.15 48.49
N LEU A 8 31.63 -79.10 49.75
CA LEU A 8 30.69 -78.09 50.25
C LEU A 8 31.30 -76.67 50.27
N SER A 9 32.59 -76.54 50.59
CA SER A 9 33.28 -75.24 50.56
C SER A 9 33.56 -74.74 49.15
N ILE A 10 33.86 -75.63 48.19
CA ILE A 10 34.07 -75.26 46.78
C ILE A 10 32.76 -74.81 46.14
N ASP A 11 31.66 -75.50 46.43
CA ASP A 11 30.33 -75.17 45.90
C ASP A 11 29.82 -73.82 46.47
N ALA A 12 30.08 -73.54 47.75
CA ALA A 12 29.80 -72.25 48.37
C ALA A 12 30.63 -71.10 47.76
N LEU A 13 31.91 -71.35 47.44
CA LEU A 13 32.79 -70.35 46.80
C LEU A 13 32.38 -70.09 45.35
N LEU A 14 32.01 -71.14 44.62
CA LEU A 14 31.53 -71.02 43.24
C LEU A 14 30.19 -70.27 43.18
N SER A 15 29.26 -70.58 44.09
CA SER A 15 28.00 -69.86 44.26
C SER A 15 28.22 -68.39 44.59
N LEU A 16 29.15 -68.07 45.48
CA LEU A 16 29.51 -66.68 45.82
C LEU A 16 30.03 -65.92 44.60
N VAL A 17 30.94 -66.52 43.82
CA VAL A 17 31.49 -65.89 42.61
C VAL A 17 30.40 -65.61 41.58
N ILE A 18 29.49 -66.58 41.37
CA ILE A 18 28.35 -66.41 40.46
C ILE A 18 27.44 -65.27 40.95
N VAL A 19 27.14 -65.21 42.25
CA VAL A 19 26.31 -64.14 42.82
C VAL A 19 26.98 -62.78 42.65
N VAL A 20 28.28 -62.65 42.93
CA VAL A 20 29.01 -61.39 42.75
C VAL A 20 29.03 -60.96 41.28
N MET A 21 29.21 -61.89 40.35
CA MET A 21 29.17 -61.60 38.91
C MET A 21 27.76 -61.18 38.46
N VAL A 22 26.71 -61.87 38.91
CA VAL A 22 25.32 -61.52 38.61
C VAL A 22 24.99 -60.15 39.17
N VAL A 23 25.37 -59.85 40.42
CA VAL A 23 25.17 -58.53 41.03
C VAL A 23 25.91 -57.44 40.24
N GLY A 24 27.16 -57.68 39.83
CA GLY A 24 27.93 -56.72 39.02
C GLY A 24 27.31 -56.45 37.65
N VAL A 25 26.83 -57.51 36.96
CA VAL A 25 26.11 -57.36 35.68
C VAL A 25 24.81 -56.60 35.89
N VAL A 26 24.01 -56.97 36.91
CA VAL A 26 22.74 -56.29 37.22
C VAL A 26 22.96 -54.83 37.55
N MET A 27 23.99 -54.48 38.32
CA MET A 27 24.34 -53.08 38.63
C MET A 27 24.69 -52.29 37.37
N ASN A 28 25.60 -52.82 36.53
CA ASN A 28 26.00 -52.16 35.28
C ASN A 28 24.82 -52.00 34.31
N THR A 29 23.98 -53.04 34.17
CA THR A 29 22.79 -52.97 33.33
C THR A 29 21.77 -51.96 33.88
N ASN A 30 21.59 -51.90 35.20
CA ASN A 30 20.70 -50.92 35.83
C ASN A 30 21.18 -49.48 35.61
N ASP A 31 22.48 -49.22 35.72
CA ASP A 31 23.04 -47.89 35.48
C ASP A 31 22.93 -47.50 34.00
N MET A 32 23.14 -48.44 33.07
CA MET A 32 22.92 -48.24 31.64
C MET A 32 21.45 -47.93 31.33
N ILE A 33 20.51 -48.67 31.91
CA ILE A 33 19.06 -48.42 31.73
C ILE A 33 18.67 -47.05 32.30
N LYS A 34 19.19 -46.67 33.47
CA LYS A 34 18.93 -45.35 34.04
C LYS A 34 19.45 -44.22 33.15
N ALA A 35 20.67 -44.38 32.60
CA ALA A 35 21.23 -43.41 31.68
C ALA A 35 20.37 -43.28 30.42
N GLU A 36 19.92 -44.40 29.85
CA GLU A 36 19.06 -44.40 28.66
C GLU A 36 17.69 -43.78 28.94
N ILE A 37 17.05 -44.12 30.06
CA ILE A 37 15.78 -43.49 30.48
C ILE A 37 15.96 -41.98 30.68
N THR A 38 17.07 -41.55 31.27
CA THR A 38 17.36 -40.12 31.47
C THR A 38 17.53 -39.40 30.14
N ASN A 39 18.25 -40.00 29.19
CA ASN A 39 18.42 -39.46 27.84
C ASN A 39 17.09 -39.41 27.07
N LEU A 40 16.24 -40.43 27.18
CA LEU A 40 14.93 -40.46 26.55
C LEU A 40 13.99 -39.39 27.14
N LEU A 41 14.02 -39.19 28.46
CA LEU A 41 13.27 -38.13 29.12
C LEU A 41 13.74 -36.75 28.67
N ASP A 42 15.06 -36.51 28.66
CA ASP A 42 15.63 -35.24 28.19
C ASP A 42 15.28 -34.97 26.72
N TRP A 43 15.39 -35.98 25.86
CA TRP A 43 14.98 -35.88 24.46
C TRP A 43 13.49 -35.57 24.31
N TYR A 44 12.63 -36.24 25.07
CA TYR A 44 11.18 -36.00 25.04
C TYR A 44 10.83 -34.60 25.52
N ASP A 45 11.49 -34.12 26.57
CA ASP A 45 11.32 -32.76 27.09
C ASP A 45 11.73 -31.72 26.04
N ARG A 46 12.90 -31.90 25.41
CA ARG A 46 13.38 -31.05 24.32
C ARG A 46 12.44 -31.06 23.12
N ALA A 47 11.97 -32.23 22.69
CA ALA A 47 11.13 -32.41 21.51
C ALA A 47 9.74 -31.74 21.60
N ASN A 48 9.36 -31.15 22.74
CA ASN A 48 8.08 -30.47 22.89
C ASN A 48 8.21 -28.96 23.09
N ILE A 49 9.42 -28.41 23.25
CA ILE A 49 9.62 -26.99 23.59
C ILE A 49 9.09 -26.09 22.49
N ALA A 50 9.52 -26.31 21.24
CA ALA A 50 9.08 -25.48 20.14
C ALA A 50 7.55 -25.61 19.91
N ASN A 51 7.00 -26.82 20.04
CA ASN A 51 5.57 -27.04 19.86
C ASN A 51 4.73 -26.32 20.94
N ASN A 52 5.17 -26.37 22.20
CA ASN A 52 4.53 -25.69 23.32
C ASN A 52 4.63 -24.16 23.21
N MET A 53 5.80 -23.64 22.83
CA MET A 53 6.00 -22.22 22.56
C MET A 53 5.05 -21.74 21.47
N LEU A 54 4.98 -22.46 20.35
CA LEU A 54 4.12 -22.10 19.23
C LEU A 54 2.64 -22.22 19.60
N ASP A 55 2.26 -23.21 20.42
CA ASP A 55 0.92 -23.34 20.99
C ASP A 55 0.53 -22.12 21.81
N VAL A 56 1.39 -21.71 22.74
CA VAL A 56 1.14 -20.53 23.57
C VAL A 56 0.99 -19.28 22.70
N LEU A 57 1.91 -19.08 21.75
CA LEU A 57 1.88 -17.93 20.85
C LEU A 57 0.61 -17.89 20.00
N THR A 58 0.06 -19.02 19.58
CA THR A 58 -0.99 -19.05 18.53
C THR A 58 -2.37 -19.42 19.06
N LYS A 59 -2.48 -20.02 20.25
CA LYS A 59 -3.76 -20.43 20.85
C LYS A 59 -4.22 -19.49 21.96
N SER A 60 -3.36 -18.58 22.44
CA SER A 60 -3.69 -17.58 23.46
C SER A 60 -3.69 -16.16 22.87
N PRO A 61 -4.60 -15.27 23.32
CA PRO A 61 -4.51 -13.84 23.02
C PRO A 61 -3.34 -13.15 23.75
N GLY A 62 -2.74 -13.82 24.74
CA GLY A 62 -1.70 -13.24 25.60
C GLY A 62 -2.28 -12.68 26.89
N TYR A 63 -1.40 -12.16 27.74
CA TYR A 63 -1.78 -11.49 28.97
C TYR A 63 -0.90 -10.26 29.22
N PRO A 64 -1.51 -9.06 29.39
CA PRO A 64 -2.92 -8.74 29.14
C PRO A 64 -3.40 -9.10 27.72
N GLU A 65 -4.71 -9.24 27.49
CA GLU A 65 -5.24 -9.65 26.17
C GLU A 65 -4.96 -8.63 25.06
N ASP A 66 -4.81 -7.35 25.43
CA ASP A 66 -4.61 -6.16 24.59
C ASP A 66 -3.17 -5.62 24.68
N TRP A 67 -2.21 -6.49 24.98
CA TRP A 67 -0.82 -6.11 25.24
C TRP A 67 -0.17 -5.35 24.07
N GLU A 68 -0.67 -5.47 22.83
CA GLU A 68 -0.23 -4.70 21.67
C GLU A 68 -0.41 -3.19 21.84
N SER A 69 -1.39 -2.77 22.65
CA SER A 69 -1.61 -1.36 22.99
C SER A 69 -0.55 -0.83 23.97
N ASN A 70 0.07 -1.71 24.76
CA ASN A 70 1.14 -1.36 25.68
C ASN A 70 2.11 -2.53 25.90
N ALA A 71 3.02 -2.73 24.96
CA ALA A 71 3.97 -3.83 24.96
C ALA A 71 4.94 -3.85 26.16
N SER A 72 5.07 -2.74 26.90
CA SER A 72 5.95 -2.68 28.07
C SER A 72 5.42 -3.46 29.28
N ASN A 73 4.11 -3.71 29.33
CA ASN A 73 3.43 -4.43 30.40
C ASN A 73 3.06 -5.87 30.02
N VAL A 74 3.62 -6.40 28.91
CA VAL A 74 3.30 -7.76 28.50
C VAL A 74 3.91 -8.76 29.49
N GLU A 75 3.08 -9.69 29.97
CA GLU A 75 3.55 -10.82 30.76
C GLU A 75 3.68 -12.05 29.87
N MET A 76 2.66 -12.34 29.06
CA MET A 76 2.61 -13.50 28.18
C MET A 76 2.26 -13.05 26.76
N VAL A 77 3.17 -13.29 25.82
CA VAL A 77 2.93 -13.00 24.40
C VAL A 77 1.99 -14.06 23.84
N GLY A 78 0.87 -13.61 23.29
CA GLY A 78 -0.05 -14.41 22.49
C GLY A 78 -0.51 -13.58 21.30
N LEU A 79 -0.72 -14.24 20.17
CA LEU A 79 -1.03 -13.63 18.88
C LEU A 79 -2.47 -13.87 18.45
N ARG A 80 -3.25 -14.64 19.22
CA ARG A 80 -4.63 -14.94 18.86
C ARG A 80 -5.49 -13.67 18.96
N ASP A 81 -6.37 -13.50 17.98
CA ASP A 81 -7.37 -12.45 18.04
C ASP A 81 -8.43 -12.81 19.10
N LYS A 82 -8.92 -11.79 19.80
CA LYS A 82 -9.90 -11.93 20.88
C LYS A 82 -11.30 -12.28 20.35
N ASP A 83 -11.70 -11.64 19.25
CA ASP A 83 -13.04 -11.72 18.67
C ASP A 83 -13.11 -12.83 17.61
N TYR A 84 -11.97 -13.21 17.03
CA TYR A 84 -11.84 -14.24 16.00
C TYR A 84 -10.91 -15.38 16.46
N PRO A 85 -11.41 -16.35 17.24
CA PRO A 85 -10.57 -17.43 17.77
C PRO A 85 -9.89 -18.29 16.68
N PHE A 86 -10.38 -18.35 15.45
CA PHE A 86 -9.70 -19.12 14.41
C PHE A 86 -8.51 -18.37 13.78
N ALA A 87 -8.32 -17.08 14.10
CA ALA A 87 -7.34 -16.20 13.49
C ALA A 87 -6.33 -15.62 14.50
N LEU A 88 -5.17 -15.24 13.98
CA LEU A 88 -4.19 -14.41 14.67
C LEU A 88 -4.45 -12.94 14.36
N ASP A 89 -4.11 -12.06 15.28
CA ASP A 89 -4.24 -10.62 15.15
C ASP A 89 -2.98 -10.03 14.47
N TYR A 90 -3.17 -9.34 13.34
CA TYR A 90 -2.09 -8.66 12.63
C TYR A 90 -1.42 -7.54 13.44
N GLY A 91 -2.21 -6.77 14.20
CA GLY A 91 -1.71 -5.70 15.07
C GLY A 91 -0.81 -6.23 16.18
N LYS A 92 -1.10 -7.43 16.71
CA LYS A 92 -0.21 -8.13 17.65
C LYS A 92 1.10 -8.56 16.99
N LEU A 93 1.06 -9.04 15.75
CA LEU A 93 2.29 -9.37 14.99
C LEU A 93 3.16 -8.12 14.74
N GLU A 94 2.55 -7.01 14.33
CA GLU A 94 3.26 -5.74 14.14
C GLU A 94 3.87 -5.23 15.45
N SER A 95 3.09 -5.28 16.53
CA SER A 95 3.52 -4.80 17.84
C SER A 95 4.60 -5.67 18.45
N LEU A 96 4.56 -6.99 18.26
CA LEU A 96 5.65 -7.89 18.64
C LEU A 96 6.94 -7.49 17.93
N ASN A 97 6.89 -7.31 16.62
CA ASN A 97 8.06 -6.97 15.82
C ASN A 97 8.61 -5.58 16.17
N ALA A 98 7.74 -4.59 16.43
CA ALA A 98 8.15 -3.23 16.77
C ALA A 98 8.71 -3.11 18.20
N SER A 99 8.27 -3.97 19.12
CA SER A 99 8.60 -3.88 20.56
C SER A 99 9.74 -4.81 20.97
N ILE A 100 10.20 -5.70 20.09
CA ILE A 100 11.22 -6.69 20.40
C ILE A 100 12.55 -5.99 20.77
N ASN A 101 12.97 -6.15 22.02
CA ASN A 101 14.25 -5.71 22.55
C ASN A 101 14.63 -6.61 23.74
N ASP A 102 15.85 -6.50 24.26
CA ASP A 102 16.30 -7.34 25.38
C ASP A 102 15.37 -7.22 26.60
N ALA A 103 14.94 -6.01 26.96
CA ALA A 103 14.03 -5.80 28.08
C ALA A 103 12.66 -6.48 27.87
N PHE A 104 12.11 -6.42 26.66
CA PHE A 104 10.88 -7.10 26.28
C PHE A 104 11.04 -8.62 26.42
N ILE A 105 12.14 -9.18 25.92
CA ILE A 105 12.42 -10.62 26.02
C ILE A 105 12.56 -11.07 27.48
N GLN A 106 13.23 -10.28 28.32
CA GLN A 106 13.41 -10.58 29.75
C GLN A 106 12.10 -10.48 30.55
N ASN A 107 11.24 -9.51 30.23
CA ASN A 107 9.96 -9.31 30.91
C ASN A 107 8.87 -10.28 30.43
N SER A 108 8.90 -10.65 29.14
CA SER A 108 7.94 -11.58 28.55
C SER A 108 8.20 -13.03 28.99
N TYR A 109 7.14 -13.84 28.98
CA TYR A 109 7.24 -15.27 29.25
C TYR A 109 8.02 -16.06 28.19
N LEU A 110 8.49 -15.44 27.08
CA LEU A 110 9.11 -16.13 25.94
C LEU A 110 10.34 -16.96 26.35
N LEU A 111 11.22 -16.43 27.20
CA LEU A 111 12.38 -17.17 27.70
C LEU A 111 12.00 -18.35 28.60
N LYS A 112 10.91 -18.20 29.37
CA LYS A 112 10.39 -19.30 30.20
C LYS A 112 9.76 -20.38 29.32
N LEU A 113 9.09 -20.00 28.23
CA LEU A 113 8.56 -20.96 27.26
C LEU A 113 9.67 -21.72 26.52
N SER A 114 10.78 -21.06 26.21
CA SER A 114 11.97 -21.72 25.64
C SER A 114 12.77 -22.52 26.68
N ARG A 115 12.37 -22.51 27.96
CA ARG A 115 13.12 -23.09 29.09
C ARG A 115 14.57 -22.57 29.19
N GLY A 116 14.81 -21.34 28.73
CA GLY A 116 16.13 -20.71 28.69
C GLY A 116 17.01 -21.12 27.51
N HIS A 117 16.49 -21.91 26.57
CA HIS A 117 17.15 -22.22 25.30
C HIS A 117 17.05 -21.07 24.30
N ASP A 118 17.93 -21.09 23.32
CA ASP A 118 17.99 -20.14 22.23
C ASP A 118 16.88 -20.43 21.23
N PHE A 119 16.35 -19.39 20.59
CA PHE A 119 15.27 -19.57 19.64
C PHE A 119 15.22 -18.50 18.55
N GLU A 120 14.60 -18.87 17.43
CA GLU A 120 14.37 -18.01 16.27
C GLU A 120 12.93 -18.15 15.83
N ILE A 121 12.25 -17.01 15.68
CA ILE A 121 10.90 -16.94 15.15
C ILE A 121 10.95 -16.25 13.79
N GLU A 122 10.39 -16.91 12.78
CA GLU A 122 10.21 -16.37 11.44
C GLU A 122 8.71 -16.36 11.12
N VAL A 123 8.16 -15.19 10.78
CA VAL A 123 6.77 -15.01 10.38
C VAL A 123 6.73 -14.66 8.89
N TYR A 124 5.92 -15.38 8.13
CA TYR A 124 5.68 -15.18 6.71
C TYR A 124 4.21 -14.84 6.52
N THR A 125 3.91 -13.61 6.14
CA THR A 125 2.55 -13.14 5.86
C THR A 125 2.38 -12.89 4.38
N THR A 126 1.18 -13.07 3.84
CA THR A 126 0.89 -12.62 2.47
C THR A 126 1.27 -11.14 2.32
N LYS A 127 2.01 -10.83 1.25
CA LYS A 127 2.57 -9.50 1.03
C LYS A 127 1.99 -8.90 -0.23
N ARG A 128 1.54 -7.64 -0.14
CA ARG A 128 1.20 -6.83 -1.31
C ARG A 128 2.26 -5.77 -1.55
N ASP A 129 2.84 -5.78 -2.73
CA ASP A 129 3.80 -4.79 -3.19
C ASP A 129 3.14 -3.86 -4.20
N VAL A 130 2.95 -2.60 -3.79
CA VAL A 130 2.46 -1.53 -4.67
C VAL A 130 3.62 -0.73 -5.25
N ASN A 131 3.65 -0.49 -6.56
CA ASN A 131 4.68 0.31 -7.19
C ASN A 131 4.06 1.37 -8.10
N ALA A 132 4.73 2.52 -8.13
CA ALA A 132 4.32 3.70 -8.88
C ALA A 132 5.54 4.26 -9.63
N SER A 133 5.37 4.55 -10.91
CA SER A 133 6.40 5.21 -11.73
C SER A 133 5.78 6.11 -12.81
N GLY A 134 6.56 7.07 -13.30
CA GLY A 134 6.14 8.04 -14.31
C GLY A 134 5.77 9.40 -13.72
N ARG A 135 4.94 10.17 -14.44
CA ARG A 135 4.38 11.45 -14.01
C ARG A 135 2.85 11.37 -13.99
N PHE A 136 2.23 11.85 -12.90
CA PHE A 136 0.77 11.97 -12.82
C PHE A 136 0.22 12.88 -13.93
N PRO A 137 -1.03 12.65 -14.36
CA PRO A 137 -1.72 13.61 -15.20
C PRO A 137 -1.67 15.00 -14.57
N ARG A 138 -1.61 16.03 -15.42
CA ARG A 138 -1.81 17.41 -15.02
C ARG A 138 -3.00 17.95 -15.78
N GLY A 139 -3.71 18.87 -15.17
CA GLY A 139 -4.80 19.51 -15.86
C GLY A 139 -5.30 20.68 -15.05
N GLU A 140 -5.98 21.58 -15.72
CA GLU A 140 -6.65 22.69 -15.08
C GLU A 140 -8.03 22.78 -15.69
N THR A 141 -9.01 23.01 -14.83
CA THR A 141 -10.41 23.11 -15.24
C THR A 141 -10.93 24.48 -14.84
N ASN A 142 -11.85 24.99 -15.63
CA ASN A 142 -12.52 26.26 -15.44
C ASN A 142 -11.55 27.46 -15.39
N ILE A 143 -10.52 27.48 -16.25
CA ILE A 143 -9.72 28.69 -16.46
C ILE A 143 -10.60 29.68 -17.21
N VAL A 144 -11.22 30.60 -16.47
CA VAL A 144 -12.07 31.64 -17.05
C VAL A 144 -11.21 32.83 -17.41
N PHE A 145 -11.09 33.08 -18.71
CA PHE A 145 -10.51 34.32 -19.20
C PHE A 145 -11.64 35.34 -19.38
N GLU A 146 -11.79 36.24 -18.42
CA GLU A 146 -12.79 37.30 -18.46
C GLU A 146 -12.25 38.64 -17.96
N SER A 147 -12.79 39.71 -18.53
CA SER A 147 -12.65 41.09 -18.08
C SER A 147 -13.93 41.82 -18.55
N ASN A 148 -14.17 43.07 -18.15
CA ASN A 148 -15.31 43.82 -18.67
C ASN A 148 -14.84 44.75 -19.81
N PRO A 149 -15.38 44.67 -21.04
CA PRO A 149 -16.39 43.74 -21.59
C PRO A 149 -15.94 42.35 -22.15
N GLY A 150 -14.72 41.86 -21.91
CA GLY A 150 -14.19 40.50 -22.19
C GLY A 150 -12.66 40.52 -22.36
N VAL A 151 -11.99 39.54 -22.96
CA VAL A 151 -10.52 39.55 -23.18
C VAL A 151 -10.12 39.31 -24.65
N ASN A 152 -8.87 39.61 -25.01
CA ASN A 152 -8.25 39.06 -26.21
C ASN A 152 -7.53 37.75 -25.83
N LEU A 153 -7.98 36.62 -26.36
CA LEU A 153 -7.33 35.34 -26.15
C LEU A 153 -6.22 35.16 -27.17
N ASP A 154 -5.04 34.80 -26.68
CA ASP A 154 -3.87 34.49 -27.49
C ASP A 154 -3.35 33.09 -27.13
N ILE A 155 -3.22 32.24 -28.15
CA ILE A 155 -2.74 30.86 -28.04
C ILE A 155 -1.53 30.71 -28.97
N ASN A 156 -0.36 30.58 -28.39
CA ASN A 156 0.90 30.53 -29.13
C ASN A 156 1.58 29.17 -28.98
N GLY A 157 1.94 28.56 -30.11
CA GLY A 157 2.84 27.39 -30.17
C GLY A 157 4.28 27.80 -30.47
N SER A 158 5.06 26.92 -31.10
CA SER A 158 6.46 27.20 -31.48
C SER A 158 6.62 28.20 -32.64
N SER A 159 5.54 28.48 -33.38
CA SER A 159 5.55 29.41 -34.52
C SER A 159 5.47 30.88 -34.08
N PRO A 160 6.30 31.77 -34.66
CA PRO A 160 6.26 33.21 -34.36
C PRO A 160 4.97 33.92 -34.79
N ASN A 161 4.11 33.25 -35.58
CA ASN A 161 2.84 33.80 -36.07
C ASN A 161 1.61 33.37 -35.24
N GLY A 162 1.81 32.71 -34.10
CA GLY A 162 0.76 32.20 -33.22
C GLY A 162 0.01 30.97 -33.75
N VAL A 163 0.52 30.37 -34.83
CA VAL A 163 0.00 29.12 -35.38
C VAL A 163 0.56 27.95 -34.56
N PHE A 164 -0.31 27.02 -34.17
CA PHE A 164 0.10 25.80 -33.48
C PHE A 164 -0.45 24.55 -34.17
N GLN A 165 0.16 23.40 -33.86
CA GLN A 165 -0.19 22.09 -34.40
C GLN A 165 -1.05 21.26 -33.44
N VAL A 166 -2.01 20.52 -34.00
CA VAL A 166 -2.89 19.61 -33.28
C VAL A 166 -2.93 18.24 -33.94
N GLU A 167 -3.13 17.18 -33.15
CA GLU A 167 -3.33 15.81 -33.63
C GLU A 167 -4.75 15.61 -34.18
N TRP A 168 -5.73 16.25 -33.55
CA TRP A 168 -7.12 16.27 -33.98
C TRP A 168 -7.82 17.50 -33.42
N VAL A 169 -8.93 17.87 -34.06
CA VAL A 169 -9.79 18.99 -33.65
C VAL A 169 -11.26 18.65 -33.89
N GLU A 170 -12.10 19.08 -32.97
CA GLU A 170 -13.54 18.93 -32.98
C GLU A 170 -14.22 20.25 -32.61
N ILE A 171 -15.31 20.56 -33.32
CA ILE A 171 -16.17 21.70 -33.00
C ILE A 171 -17.59 21.17 -32.79
N THR A 172 -18.11 21.38 -31.58
CA THR A 172 -19.53 21.18 -31.29
C THR A 172 -20.23 22.52 -31.38
N LYS A 173 -21.19 22.63 -32.31
CA LYS A 173 -22.00 23.84 -32.47
C LYS A 173 -23.10 23.90 -31.43
N ASN A 174 -23.59 25.10 -31.11
CA ASN A 174 -24.70 25.34 -30.18
C ASN A 174 -25.97 24.49 -30.48
N ASN A 175 -26.20 24.08 -31.73
CA ASN A 175 -27.31 23.20 -32.11
C ASN A 175 -27.06 21.70 -31.85
N GLY A 176 -25.91 21.33 -31.26
CA GLY A 176 -25.49 19.95 -31.00
C GLY A 176 -24.79 19.24 -32.16
N SER A 177 -24.63 19.89 -33.32
CA SER A 177 -23.89 19.31 -34.44
C SER A 177 -22.38 19.24 -34.15
N ILE A 178 -21.79 18.07 -34.38
CA ILE A 178 -20.37 17.81 -34.15
C ILE A 178 -19.64 17.72 -35.49
N TYR A 179 -18.53 18.45 -35.64
CA TYR A 179 -17.66 18.43 -36.82
C TYR A 179 -16.23 18.11 -36.38
N ARG A 180 -15.64 17.06 -36.95
CA ARG A 180 -14.28 16.61 -36.60
C ARG A 180 -13.34 16.65 -37.79
N ASN A 181 -12.11 17.08 -37.55
CA ASN A 181 -11.00 17.08 -38.50
C ASN A 181 -11.40 17.66 -39.89
N GLU A 182 -11.31 16.85 -40.95
CA GLU A 182 -11.54 17.28 -42.33
C GLU A 182 -12.95 17.83 -42.57
N GLN A 183 -13.94 17.40 -41.78
CA GLN A 183 -15.32 17.92 -41.89
C GLN A 183 -15.39 19.42 -41.58
N ILE A 184 -14.51 19.93 -40.72
CA ILE A 184 -14.43 21.35 -40.41
C ILE A 184 -14.02 22.13 -41.67
N CYS A 185 -13.04 21.60 -42.42
CA CYS A 185 -12.52 22.24 -43.63
C CYS A 185 -13.52 22.25 -44.79
N THR A 186 -14.42 21.26 -44.86
CA THR A 186 -15.39 21.14 -45.96
C THR A 186 -16.75 21.77 -45.62
N SER A 187 -17.14 21.80 -44.35
CA SER A 187 -18.50 22.13 -43.94
C SER A 187 -18.62 23.47 -43.19
N LEU A 188 -17.57 23.89 -42.50
CA LEU A 188 -17.59 25.09 -41.65
C LEU A 188 -16.67 26.22 -42.12
N LYS A 189 -15.60 25.87 -42.84
CA LYS A 189 -14.56 26.81 -43.25
C LYS A 189 -15.06 27.75 -44.37
N SER A 190 -15.00 29.05 -44.10
CA SER A 190 -15.22 30.12 -45.08
C SER A 190 -13.91 30.84 -45.36
N GLY A 191 -13.34 30.64 -46.55
CA GLY A 191 -12.00 31.13 -46.87
C GLY A 191 -10.92 30.45 -46.02
N ASN A 192 -10.30 31.18 -45.09
CA ASN A 192 -9.34 30.63 -44.12
C ASN A 192 -9.87 30.58 -42.69
N LEU A 193 -11.14 30.94 -42.48
CA LEU A 193 -11.72 31.18 -41.16
C LEU A 193 -12.83 30.18 -40.85
N VAL A 194 -12.98 29.86 -39.57
CA VAL A 194 -14.16 29.21 -39.00
C VAL A 194 -14.63 30.08 -37.83
N ASP A 195 -15.84 30.61 -37.95
CA ASP A 195 -16.46 31.40 -36.88
C ASP A 195 -16.96 30.48 -35.75
N LEU A 196 -16.66 30.87 -34.52
CA LEU A 196 -17.16 30.24 -33.31
C LEU A 196 -18.18 31.16 -32.64
N GLU A 197 -19.39 30.66 -32.44
CA GLU A 197 -20.51 31.39 -31.87
C GLU A 197 -20.66 31.13 -30.37
N ASN A 198 -21.58 31.86 -29.72
CA ASN A 198 -21.87 31.65 -28.32
C ASN A 198 -22.39 30.22 -28.07
N ASN A 199 -21.87 29.56 -27.04
CA ASN A 199 -22.10 28.16 -26.68
C ASN A 199 -21.51 27.12 -27.66
N ASP A 200 -20.65 27.52 -28.60
CA ASP A 200 -19.83 26.56 -29.31
C ASP A 200 -18.72 26.02 -28.39
N VAL A 201 -18.33 24.77 -28.61
CA VAL A 201 -17.21 24.12 -27.92
C VAL A 201 -16.15 23.74 -28.94
N LEU A 202 -14.93 24.25 -28.76
CA LEU A 202 -13.76 23.85 -29.53
C LEU A 202 -12.92 22.91 -28.68
N GLU A 203 -12.70 21.69 -29.16
CA GLU A 203 -11.86 20.70 -28.51
C GLU A 203 -10.74 20.25 -29.44
N PHE A 204 -9.51 20.16 -28.96
CA PHE A 204 -8.38 19.68 -29.77
C PHE A 204 -7.28 19.08 -28.91
N LYS A 205 -6.49 18.17 -29.50
CA LYS A 205 -5.28 17.64 -28.86
C LYS A 205 -4.04 18.28 -29.44
N VAL A 206 -3.25 18.98 -28.64
CA VAL A 206 -2.06 19.69 -29.11
C VAL A 206 -0.92 18.73 -29.45
N SER A 207 -0.18 19.01 -30.52
CA SER A 207 1.01 18.22 -30.93
C SER A 207 2.32 18.82 -30.43
N GLU A 208 2.29 20.04 -29.91
CA GLU A 208 3.42 20.78 -29.39
C GLU A 208 3.04 21.53 -28.11
N ASP A 209 4.03 22.02 -27.37
CA ASP A 209 3.77 22.88 -26.22
C ASP A 209 3.15 24.20 -26.70
N ILE A 210 2.03 24.58 -26.09
CA ILE A 210 1.37 25.85 -26.37
C ILE A 210 1.24 26.70 -25.10
N THR A 211 1.11 28.00 -25.26
CA THR A 211 0.83 28.93 -24.17
C THR A 211 -0.50 29.63 -24.42
N ILE A 212 -1.38 29.63 -23.43
CA ILE A 212 -2.65 30.36 -23.47
C ILE A 212 -2.56 31.59 -22.55
N THR A 213 -2.90 32.74 -23.10
CA THR A 213 -2.91 34.04 -22.41
C THR A 213 -4.16 34.83 -22.75
N GLY A 214 -4.75 35.49 -21.75
CA GLY A 214 -5.80 36.50 -21.95
C GLY A 214 -5.23 37.89 -21.71
N ILE A 215 -5.42 38.81 -22.67
CA ILE A 215 -4.83 40.15 -22.61
C ILE A 215 -5.95 41.19 -22.62
N ARG A 216 -6.07 41.99 -21.56
CA ARG A 216 -6.83 43.25 -21.55
C ARG A 216 -6.42 44.16 -20.39
N GLY A 217 -5.52 45.10 -20.65
CA GLY A 217 -4.97 45.99 -19.62
C GLY A 217 -4.01 45.24 -18.69
N GLU A 218 -4.50 44.19 -18.04
CA GLU A 218 -3.74 43.17 -17.32
C GLU A 218 -3.67 41.87 -18.14
N VAL A 219 -2.64 41.06 -17.87
CA VAL A 219 -2.42 39.76 -18.49
C VAL A 219 -2.92 38.68 -17.52
N ILE A 220 -3.83 37.83 -18.00
CA ILE A 220 -4.29 36.62 -17.32
C ILE A 220 -3.55 35.44 -17.94
N GLY A 221 -2.78 34.70 -17.14
CA GLY A 221 -1.78 33.72 -17.61
C GLY A 221 -0.36 34.28 -17.56
N PRO A 222 0.63 33.64 -18.23
CA PRO A 222 0.52 32.54 -19.19
C PRO A 222 0.28 31.16 -18.57
N TYR A 223 -0.55 30.34 -19.23
CA TYR A 223 -0.71 28.93 -18.93
C TYR A 223 0.03 28.11 -19.98
N LEU A 224 1.08 27.38 -19.55
CA LEU A 224 1.82 26.46 -20.41
C LEU A 224 1.10 25.11 -20.47
N ILE A 225 0.68 24.71 -21.66
CA ILE A 225 0.00 23.44 -21.93
C ILE A 225 0.96 22.54 -22.71
N PRO A 226 1.38 21.40 -22.13
CA PRO A 226 2.30 20.49 -22.79
C PRO A 226 1.73 19.81 -24.04
N ALA A 227 2.62 19.44 -24.96
CA ALA A 227 2.30 18.58 -26.11
C ALA A 227 1.57 17.30 -25.67
N GLY A 228 0.59 16.87 -26.47
CA GLY A 228 -0.26 15.71 -26.20
C GLY A 228 -1.46 15.98 -25.29
N SER A 229 -1.61 17.20 -24.74
CA SER A 229 -2.76 17.58 -23.92
C SER A 229 -4.02 17.77 -24.76
N ILE A 230 -5.18 17.44 -24.21
CA ILE A 230 -6.48 17.82 -24.77
C ILE A 230 -6.85 19.18 -24.18
N VAL A 231 -7.28 20.11 -25.04
CA VAL A 231 -7.75 21.45 -24.67
C VAL A 231 -9.20 21.59 -25.12
N THR A 232 -10.06 22.01 -24.20
CA THR A 232 -11.47 22.28 -24.45
C THR A 232 -11.74 23.76 -24.15
N ILE A 233 -12.25 24.49 -25.15
CA ILE A 233 -12.57 25.91 -25.05
C ILE A 233 -14.08 26.06 -25.20
N ASN A 234 -14.74 26.45 -24.11
CA ASN A 234 -16.14 26.82 -24.11
C ASN A 234 -16.28 28.30 -24.47
N VAL A 235 -16.96 28.59 -25.58
CA VAL A 235 -17.07 29.94 -26.13
C VAL A 235 -18.27 30.68 -25.51
N LEU A 236 -17.99 31.73 -24.75
CA LEU A 236 -19.00 32.60 -24.12
C LEU A 236 -18.83 34.02 -24.66
N VAL A 237 -19.38 34.32 -25.84
CA VAL A 237 -19.22 35.63 -26.49
C VAL A 237 -20.42 36.54 -26.21
N THR A 238 -20.14 37.79 -25.83
CA THR A 238 -21.18 38.82 -25.60
C THR A 238 -21.56 39.59 -26.86
N GLN A 239 -20.76 39.50 -27.93
CA GLN A 239 -21.04 40.05 -29.26
C GLN A 239 -20.72 39.00 -30.32
N SER A 240 -21.59 38.90 -31.33
CA SER A 240 -21.66 37.78 -32.29
C SER A 240 -20.48 37.66 -33.28
N LYS A 241 -19.44 38.48 -33.17
CA LYS A 241 -18.29 38.47 -34.08
C LYS A 241 -17.01 38.78 -33.30
N GLY A 242 -16.09 37.83 -33.24
CA GLY A 242 -14.79 38.08 -32.61
C GLY A 242 -13.91 36.85 -32.43
N PHE A 243 -14.49 35.68 -32.13
CA PHE A 243 -13.75 34.44 -31.84
C PHE A 243 -13.77 33.47 -33.03
N GLN A 244 -12.59 33.14 -33.56
CA GLN A 244 -12.44 32.42 -34.82
C GLN A 244 -11.24 31.49 -34.79
N ILE A 245 -11.33 30.38 -35.52
CA ILE A 245 -10.17 29.59 -35.91
C ILE A 245 -9.68 30.13 -37.26
N ASN A 246 -8.39 30.42 -37.35
CA ASN A 246 -7.78 30.94 -38.57
C ASN A 246 -6.67 30.00 -39.05
N TYR A 247 -6.88 29.41 -40.22
CA TYR A 247 -5.93 28.52 -40.90
C TYR A 247 -4.93 29.28 -41.80
N GLY A 248 -5.03 30.61 -41.89
CA GLY A 248 -4.11 31.45 -42.65
C GLY A 248 -2.70 31.42 -42.06
N GLY A 249 -1.77 30.79 -42.78
CA GLY A 249 -0.41 30.50 -42.31
C GLY A 249 -0.22 29.10 -41.74
N GLY A 250 -1.27 28.28 -41.71
CA GLY A 250 -1.26 26.86 -41.31
C GLY A 250 -1.91 25.96 -42.37
N SER A 251 -2.36 24.78 -41.96
CA SER A 251 -3.00 23.76 -42.81
C SER A 251 -4.25 23.22 -42.13
N CYS A 252 -5.41 23.39 -42.76
CA CYS A 252 -6.67 22.86 -42.21
C CYS A 252 -6.71 21.33 -42.32
N PRO A 253 -7.10 20.59 -41.26
CA PRO A 253 -7.56 21.05 -39.94
C PRO A 253 -6.47 21.12 -38.85
N TYR A 254 -5.26 20.63 -39.13
CA TYR A 254 -4.26 20.27 -38.11
C TYR A 254 -3.31 21.39 -37.67
N SER A 255 -3.34 22.55 -38.32
CA SER A 255 -2.48 23.67 -37.97
C SER A 255 -3.21 24.99 -38.17
N PHE A 256 -3.45 25.70 -37.07
CA PHE A 256 -4.23 26.93 -37.04
C PHE A 256 -3.80 27.83 -35.88
N LYS A 257 -4.31 29.05 -35.88
CA LYS A 257 -4.30 29.93 -34.72
C LYS A 257 -5.73 30.24 -34.31
N VAL A 258 -5.94 30.46 -33.02
CA VAL A 258 -7.21 30.94 -32.49
C VAL A 258 -7.12 32.46 -32.40
N THR A 259 -8.00 33.17 -33.11
CA THR A 259 -8.05 34.63 -33.10
C THR A 259 -9.32 35.09 -32.42
N GLY A 260 -9.17 35.88 -31.36
CA GLY A 260 -10.26 36.49 -30.61
C GLY A 260 -10.00 37.97 -30.40
N GLN A 261 -10.52 38.87 -31.25
CA GLN A 261 -10.43 40.32 -31.00
C GLN A 261 -11.76 40.84 -30.48
N GLY A 262 -11.78 41.26 -29.21
CA GLY A 262 -12.93 41.90 -28.56
C GLY A 262 -13.79 40.97 -27.71
N ASN A 263 -14.07 41.38 -26.48
CA ASN A 263 -15.17 40.95 -25.61
C ASN A 263 -15.47 39.43 -25.51
N VAL A 264 -14.45 38.57 -25.63
CA VAL A 264 -14.62 37.12 -25.50
C VAL A 264 -14.47 36.74 -24.03
N LYS A 265 -15.42 35.95 -23.50
CA LYS A 265 -15.22 35.15 -22.29
C LYS A 265 -15.04 33.71 -22.75
N VAL A 266 -13.99 33.06 -22.31
CA VAL A 266 -13.81 31.62 -22.55
C VAL A 266 -13.52 30.91 -21.25
N SER A 267 -14.03 29.69 -21.13
CA SER A 267 -13.52 28.74 -20.14
C SER A 267 -12.64 27.74 -20.87
N VAL A 268 -11.39 27.63 -20.43
CA VAL A 268 -10.44 26.66 -20.96
C VAL A 268 -10.21 25.57 -19.93
N ASP A 269 -10.37 24.33 -20.39
CA ASP A 269 -9.97 23.13 -19.67
C ASP A 269 -8.81 22.50 -20.44
N TYR A 270 -7.80 21.97 -19.73
CA TYR A 270 -6.80 21.13 -20.36
C TYR A 270 -6.42 19.92 -19.52
N ILE A 271 -6.09 18.82 -20.18
CA ILE A 271 -5.66 17.56 -19.56
C ILE A 271 -4.44 17.01 -20.30
N ASP A 272 -3.33 16.91 -19.58
CA ASP A 272 -2.13 16.15 -19.91
C ASP A 272 -2.20 14.81 -19.15
N TYR A 273 -2.36 13.69 -19.85
CA TYR A 273 -2.54 12.37 -19.21
C TYR A 273 -1.27 11.81 -18.55
N GLY A 274 -0.11 12.45 -18.71
CA GLY A 274 1.14 11.94 -18.16
C GLY A 274 1.50 10.54 -18.69
N ASN A 275 2.35 9.82 -17.95
CA ASN A 275 2.84 8.49 -18.33
C ASN A 275 2.92 7.52 -17.14
N TRP A 276 1.96 7.64 -16.23
CA TRP A 276 1.97 6.92 -14.96
C TRP A 276 1.68 5.42 -15.12
N ASN A 277 2.44 4.59 -14.39
CA ASN A 277 2.26 3.15 -14.30
C ASN A 277 2.13 2.70 -12.84
N LEU A 278 1.05 1.98 -12.56
CA LEU A 278 0.70 1.46 -11.24
C LEU A 278 0.63 -0.05 -11.29
N THR A 279 1.25 -0.69 -10.31
CA THR A 279 1.16 -2.14 -10.14
C THR A 279 0.90 -2.47 -8.69
N SER A 280 0.09 -3.51 -8.47
CA SER A 280 -0.12 -4.15 -7.17
C SER A 280 0.10 -5.64 -7.36
N LEU A 281 1.18 -6.17 -6.81
CA LEU A 281 1.50 -7.60 -6.88
C LEU A 281 1.29 -8.23 -5.51
N VAL A 282 0.51 -9.31 -5.47
CA VAL A 282 0.31 -10.12 -4.26
C VAL A 282 1.26 -11.31 -4.33
N THR A 283 2.08 -11.48 -3.31
CA THR A 283 2.93 -12.65 -3.11
C THR A 283 2.38 -13.44 -1.94
N HIS A 284 1.96 -14.67 -2.20
CA HIS A 284 1.43 -15.56 -1.18
C HIS A 284 2.54 -16.00 -0.21
N PHE A 285 2.21 -16.27 1.05
CA PHE A 285 3.21 -16.58 2.08
C PHE A 285 4.14 -17.75 1.70
N SER A 286 3.63 -18.70 0.91
CA SER A 286 4.38 -19.87 0.42
C SER A 286 5.53 -19.52 -0.54
N ASP A 287 5.40 -18.42 -1.27
CA ASP A 287 6.35 -17.98 -2.29
C ASP A 287 7.37 -16.97 -1.76
N ILE A 288 7.18 -16.53 -0.51
CA ILE A 288 8.05 -15.56 0.15
C ILE A 288 9.35 -16.22 0.60
N LYS A 289 10.47 -15.76 0.04
CA LYS A 289 11.82 -16.27 0.37
C LYS A 289 12.41 -15.71 1.66
N LYS A 290 12.00 -14.50 2.06
CA LYS A 290 12.49 -13.81 3.26
C LYS A 290 11.33 -13.56 4.22
N PRO A 291 11.43 -13.93 5.50
CA PRO A 291 10.35 -13.73 6.45
C PRO A 291 9.94 -12.26 6.52
N THR A 292 8.64 -12.01 6.72
CA THR A 292 8.10 -10.68 6.99
C THR A 292 8.64 -10.12 8.29
N TYR A 293 8.68 -10.97 9.34
CA TYR A 293 9.25 -10.64 10.64
C TYR A 293 10.21 -11.77 11.06
N LYS A 294 11.39 -11.40 11.57
CA LYS A 294 12.39 -12.33 12.05
C LYS A 294 13.07 -11.73 13.27
N PHE A 295 13.15 -12.51 14.35
CA PHE A 295 14.00 -12.18 15.48
C PHE A 295 14.60 -13.45 16.07
N VAL A 296 15.79 -13.29 16.63
CA VAL A 296 16.59 -14.37 17.18
C VAL A 296 17.05 -13.99 18.57
N VAL A 297 16.90 -14.92 19.50
CA VAL A 297 17.32 -14.78 20.89
C VAL A 297 18.39 -15.82 21.19
N ILE A 298 19.56 -15.37 21.62
CA ILE A 298 20.68 -16.20 22.05
C ILE A 298 21.05 -15.79 23.47
N ASN A 299 21.08 -16.75 24.40
CA ASN A 299 21.37 -16.54 25.81
C ASN A 299 20.59 -15.36 26.43
N GLY A 300 19.31 -15.23 26.07
CA GLY A 300 18.43 -14.18 26.60
C GLY A 300 18.56 -12.79 25.98
N SER A 301 19.40 -12.62 24.96
CA SER A 301 19.60 -11.33 24.27
C SER A 301 19.25 -11.45 22.78
N ILE A 302 18.84 -10.35 22.15
CA ILE A 302 18.47 -10.33 20.73
C ILE A 302 19.71 -10.20 19.85
N TYR A 303 19.77 -11.01 18.80
CA TYR A 303 20.82 -10.97 17.79
C TYR A 303 20.25 -10.78 16.38
N THR A 304 20.92 -9.94 15.59
CA THR A 304 20.58 -9.69 14.17
C THR A 304 21.68 -10.14 13.21
N ASP A 305 22.90 -10.40 13.71
CA ASP A 305 24.04 -10.83 12.90
C ASP A 305 23.90 -12.32 12.52
N GLU A 306 23.69 -12.58 11.23
CA GLU A 306 23.52 -13.94 10.71
C GLU A 306 24.76 -14.82 10.93
N THR A 307 25.97 -14.26 11.01
CA THR A 307 27.18 -15.04 11.26
C THR A 307 27.21 -15.59 12.68
N VAL A 308 26.84 -14.78 13.66
CA VAL A 308 26.74 -15.18 15.07
C VAL A 308 25.62 -16.20 15.26
N ILE A 309 24.46 -15.96 14.66
CA ILE A 309 23.30 -16.86 14.72
C ILE A 309 23.64 -18.23 14.14
N ASN A 310 24.26 -18.27 12.96
CA ASN A 310 24.64 -19.53 12.33
C ASN A 310 25.73 -20.26 13.12
N ALA A 311 26.70 -19.54 13.67
CA ALA A 311 27.73 -20.15 14.52
C ALA A 311 27.14 -20.79 15.80
N SER A 312 26.16 -20.14 16.43
CA SER A 312 25.44 -20.68 17.59
C SER A 312 24.68 -21.97 17.23
N LYS A 313 23.92 -21.96 16.14
CA LYS A 313 23.21 -23.16 15.66
C LYS A 313 24.17 -24.32 15.33
N VAL A 314 25.31 -24.04 14.71
CA VAL A 314 26.30 -25.08 14.33
C VAL A 314 26.96 -25.73 15.55
N ARG A 315 27.16 -24.98 16.64
CA ARG A 315 27.67 -25.52 17.90
C ARG A 315 26.66 -26.37 18.64
N SER A 316 25.37 -26.19 18.34
CA SER A 316 24.30 -26.84 19.08
C SER A 316 24.24 -28.35 18.81
N PRO A 317 24.21 -29.20 19.86
CA PRO A 317 24.01 -30.64 19.70
C PRO A 317 22.57 -30.98 19.30
N TRP A 318 21.63 -30.04 19.40
CA TRP A 318 20.21 -30.26 19.17
C TRP A 318 19.52 -29.02 18.64
N ILE A 319 18.78 -29.17 17.55
CA ILE A 319 17.90 -28.13 17.02
C ILE A 319 16.52 -28.74 16.79
N GLN A 320 15.49 -28.19 17.42
CA GLN A 320 14.11 -28.48 17.10
C GLN A 320 13.54 -27.43 16.15
N TYR A 321 12.76 -27.90 15.18
CA TYR A 321 12.04 -27.07 14.23
C TYR A 321 10.56 -27.38 14.30
N GLU A 322 9.75 -26.34 14.42
CA GLU A 322 8.30 -26.41 14.30
C GLU A 322 7.79 -25.36 13.32
N ARG A 323 6.72 -25.71 12.60
CA ARG A 323 6.06 -24.78 11.68
C ARG A 323 4.56 -24.95 11.74
N ARG A 324 3.83 -23.86 11.59
CA ARG A 324 2.38 -23.90 11.44
C ARG A 324 1.88 -22.81 10.52
N GLU A 325 0.79 -23.15 9.84
CA GLU A 325 0.03 -22.27 8.98
C GLU A 325 -1.20 -21.79 9.73
N PHE A 326 -1.53 -20.52 9.58
CA PHE A 326 -2.62 -19.87 10.29
C PHE A 326 -3.32 -18.87 9.38
N ILE A 327 -4.50 -18.45 9.83
CA ILE A 327 -5.20 -17.30 9.28
C ILE A 327 -4.85 -16.09 10.14
N VAL A 328 -4.52 -14.97 9.51
CA VAL A 328 -4.28 -13.68 10.16
C VAL A 328 -5.43 -12.75 9.80
N LYS A 329 -6.11 -12.24 10.81
CA LYS A 329 -7.05 -11.14 10.69
C LYS A 329 -6.26 -9.85 10.55
N LYS A 330 -6.43 -9.19 9.41
CA LYS A 330 -5.82 -7.90 9.09
C LYS A 330 -6.90 -6.89 8.82
N GLU A 331 -6.96 -5.90 9.69
CA GLU A 331 -7.85 -4.75 9.58
C GLU A 331 -7.04 -3.53 9.95
N ILE A 332 -6.86 -2.63 9.00
CA ILE A 332 -6.12 -1.40 9.22
C ILE A 332 -7.09 -0.29 8.93
N TYR A 333 -7.55 0.38 9.97
CA TYR A 333 -8.44 1.51 9.83
C TYR A 333 -8.28 2.46 11.00
N ASN A 334 -8.31 3.75 10.70
CA ASN A 334 -8.51 4.78 11.69
C ASN A 334 -9.25 5.94 11.03
N LYS A 335 -10.25 6.48 11.73
CA LYS A 335 -11.03 7.62 11.25
C LYS A 335 -10.18 8.87 11.02
N THR A 336 -9.08 9.03 11.75
CA THR A 336 -8.11 10.11 11.54
C THR A 336 -6.69 9.57 11.51
N ILE A 337 -6.01 9.74 10.38
CA ILE A 337 -4.66 9.20 10.13
C ILE A 337 -3.70 10.37 9.92
N LYS A 338 -2.67 10.46 10.75
CA LYS A 338 -1.54 11.37 10.53
C LYS A 338 -0.48 10.63 9.70
N VAL A 339 -0.14 11.18 8.55
CA VAL A 339 0.82 10.57 7.62
C VAL A 339 2.18 11.24 7.84
N GLY A 340 3.15 10.46 8.32
CA GLY A 340 4.53 10.93 8.45
C GLY A 340 5.28 10.93 7.12
N ASN A 341 6.57 11.29 7.15
CA ASN A 341 7.43 11.33 5.95
C ASN A 341 7.89 9.95 5.46
N ALA A 342 7.35 8.86 6.01
CA ALA A 342 7.71 7.50 5.60
C ALA A 342 7.12 7.17 4.22
N THR A 343 7.93 6.59 3.34
CA THR A 343 7.66 6.53 1.91
C THR A 343 6.76 5.37 1.47
N LYS A 344 6.49 4.33 2.25
CA LYS A 344 5.54 3.29 1.80
C LYS A 344 4.87 2.59 2.97
N LYS A 345 3.58 2.82 3.16
CA LYS A 345 2.80 2.19 4.24
C LYS A 345 1.33 2.07 3.84
N VAL A 346 0.70 0.96 4.21
CA VAL A 346 -0.75 0.82 4.14
C VAL A 346 -1.40 1.62 5.26
N LEU A 347 -2.34 2.49 4.90
CA LEU A 347 -3.08 3.38 5.80
C LEU A 347 -4.47 2.84 6.10
N ILE A 348 -5.10 2.23 5.10
CA ILE A 348 -6.41 1.57 5.23
C ILE A 348 -6.32 0.22 4.53
N SER A 349 -6.85 -0.84 5.15
CA SER A 349 -6.88 -2.18 4.58
C SER A 349 -8.07 -2.94 5.16
N GLY A 350 -8.89 -3.50 4.27
CA GLY A 350 -10.04 -4.31 4.67
C GLY A 350 -10.79 -4.88 3.47
N ARG A 351 -11.92 -5.49 3.75
CA ARG A 351 -12.86 -6.06 2.78
C ARG A 351 -14.11 -5.19 2.75
N LEU A 352 -14.32 -4.46 1.67
CA LEU A 352 -15.53 -3.67 1.48
C LEU A 352 -16.72 -4.60 1.23
N VAL A 353 -17.75 -4.56 2.07
CA VAL A 353 -18.92 -5.45 2.01
C VAL A 353 -20.22 -4.77 1.56
N GLY A 354 -20.16 -3.46 1.29
CA GLY A 354 -21.31 -2.70 0.79
C GLY A 354 -20.88 -1.55 -0.11
N ASN A 355 -21.82 -1.06 -0.92
CA ASN A 355 -21.60 0.13 -1.74
C ASN A 355 -21.49 1.37 -0.87
N ILE A 356 -20.50 2.19 -1.16
CA ILE A 356 -20.23 3.41 -0.39
C ILE A 356 -21.26 4.50 -0.76
N PRO A 357 -21.98 5.08 0.21
CA PRO A 357 -22.89 6.19 -0.04
C PRO A 357 -22.23 7.37 -0.76
N ALA A 358 -22.95 8.00 -1.69
CA ALA A 358 -22.41 9.04 -2.56
C ALA A 358 -21.91 10.30 -1.83
N HIS A 359 -22.35 10.53 -0.59
CA HIS A 359 -21.96 11.68 0.23
C HIS A 359 -20.77 11.41 1.16
N PHE A 360 -20.24 10.18 1.18
CA PHE A 360 -19.06 9.83 1.96
C PHE A 360 -17.79 10.30 1.24
N TYR A 361 -16.89 10.96 1.98
CA TYR A 361 -15.66 11.48 1.42
C TYR A 361 -14.47 11.32 2.38
N LEU A 362 -13.29 11.21 1.76
CA LEU A 362 -12.00 11.40 2.41
C LEU A 362 -11.62 12.87 2.35
N GLU A 363 -11.35 13.46 3.50
CA GLU A 363 -10.78 14.81 3.62
C GLU A 363 -9.28 14.70 3.86
N LEU A 364 -8.48 15.29 2.96
CA LEU A 364 -7.04 15.44 3.14
C LEU A 364 -6.74 16.87 3.55
N GLN A 365 -5.99 17.06 4.63
CA GLN A 365 -5.65 18.36 5.20
C GLN A 365 -4.13 18.52 5.33
N VAL A 366 -3.63 19.71 4.95
CA VAL A 366 -2.23 20.13 5.09
C VAL A 366 -2.15 21.62 5.46
N SER A 367 -1.11 22.04 6.18
CA SER A 367 -0.80 23.47 6.34
C SER A 367 0.27 23.93 5.35
N GLY A 368 1.32 23.14 5.13
CA GLY A 368 2.47 23.48 4.29
C GLY A 368 2.28 23.25 2.80
N THR A 369 3.29 23.65 2.03
CA THR A 369 3.44 23.30 0.60
C THR A 369 4.09 21.93 0.47
N GLY A 370 3.82 21.25 -0.63
CA GLY A 370 4.38 19.92 -0.87
C GLY A 370 3.48 19.10 -1.78
N ASN A 371 3.75 17.80 -1.82
CA ASN A 371 2.93 16.84 -2.51
C ASN A 371 2.93 15.50 -1.77
N ALA A 372 1.95 14.66 -2.09
CA ALA A 372 1.93 13.28 -1.64
C ALA A 372 1.30 12.39 -2.71
N THR A 373 1.81 11.17 -2.78
CA THR A 373 1.33 10.13 -3.70
C THR A 373 0.76 9.00 -2.87
N PHE A 374 -0.45 8.58 -3.25
CA PHE A 374 -1.14 7.44 -2.70
C PHE A 374 -1.43 6.41 -3.80
N ILE A 375 -1.47 5.15 -3.39
CA ILE A 375 -1.92 4.05 -4.24
C ILE A 375 -3.16 3.45 -3.61
N VAL A 376 -4.22 3.35 -4.40
CA VAL A 376 -5.50 2.78 -4.01
C VAL A 376 -5.64 1.44 -4.71
N VAL A 377 -5.83 0.39 -3.94
CA VAL A 377 -6.16 -0.94 -4.44
C VAL A 377 -7.66 -1.11 -4.29
N ASP A 378 -8.34 -1.34 -5.40
CA ASP A 378 -9.78 -1.53 -5.46
C ASP A 378 -10.11 -2.86 -6.15
N GLY A 379 -10.12 -3.94 -5.36
CA GLY A 379 -10.16 -5.30 -5.87
C GLY A 379 -8.95 -5.62 -6.75
N VAL A 380 -9.19 -5.76 -8.06
CA VAL A 380 -8.14 -6.00 -9.07
C VAL A 380 -7.64 -4.73 -9.73
N GLN A 381 -8.37 -3.61 -9.57
CA GLN A 381 -7.96 -2.33 -10.12
C GLN A 381 -7.01 -1.61 -9.18
N VAL A 382 -6.12 -0.80 -9.76
CA VAL A 382 -5.19 0.04 -9.02
C VAL A 382 -5.35 1.47 -9.50
N ARG A 383 -5.51 2.40 -8.55
CA ARG A 383 -5.65 3.83 -8.80
C ARG A 383 -4.52 4.58 -8.11
N GLY A 384 -4.10 5.68 -8.70
CA GLY A 384 -3.13 6.61 -8.14
C GLY A 384 -3.88 7.84 -7.68
N LEU A 385 -3.62 8.29 -6.47
CA LEU A 385 -4.10 9.56 -5.96
C LEU A 385 -2.91 10.44 -5.66
N PHE A 386 -2.80 11.56 -6.34
CA PHE A 386 -1.78 12.57 -6.11
C PHE A 386 -2.41 13.82 -5.51
N ILE A 387 -1.77 14.40 -4.52
CA ILE A 387 -2.16 15.70 -3.98
C ILE A 387 -0.98 16.66 -4.03
N GLU A 388 -1.27 17.94 -4.29
CA GLU A 388 -0.25 18.97 -4.34
C GLU A 388 -0.77 20.32 -3.85
N LYS A 389 0.13 21.07 -3.21
CA LYS A 389 -0.04 22.48 -2.86
C LYS A 389 1.25 23.21 -3.17
N THR A 390 1.21 24.08 -4.17
CA THR A 390 2.40 24.71 -4.78
C THR A 390 2.85 25.96 -4.02
N SER A 391 1.93 26.68 -3.38
CA SER A 391 2.20 27.85 -2.55
C SER A 391 1.29 27.90 -1.32
N GLN A 392 1.64 28.70 -0.32
CA GLN A 392 0.86 28.82 0.92
C GLN A 392 -0.58 29.28 0.70
N THR A 393 -0.80 30.10 -0.32
CA THR A 393 -2.11 30.64 -0.69
C THR A 393 -2.80 29.85 -1.81
N SER A 394 -2.11 28.91 -2.45
CA SER A 394 -2.71 28.04 -3.47
C SER A 394 -3.70 27.06 -2.82
N PRO A 395 -4.81 26.74 -3.50
CA PRO A 395 -5.70 25.66 -3.06
C PRO A 395 -4.96 24.33 -3.11
N LEU A 396 -5.29 23.43 -2.18
CA LEU A 396 -4.86 22.03 -2.23
C LEU A 396 -5.61 21.34 -3.38
N ARG A 397 -4.85 20.73 -4.30
CA ARG A 397 -5.39 20.02 -5.46
C ARG A 397 -5.18 18.53 -5.30
N ALA A 398 -6.11 17.74 -5.83
CA ALA A 398 -5.97 16.30 -5.92
C ALA A 398 -6.25 15.79 -7.33
N ILE A 399 -5.53 14.76 -7.74
CA ILE A 399 -5.62 14.13 -9.04
C ILE A 399 -5.75 12.64 -8.80
N LEU A 400 -6.90 12.08 -9.16
CA LEU A 400 -7.15 10.66 -9.14
C LEU A 400 -7.01 10.11 -10.55
N PHE A 401 -6.21 9.05 -10.71
CA PHE A 401 -5.90 8.45 -12.00
C PHE A 401 -6.00 6.94 -11.94
N TRP A 402 -6.57 6.31 -12.96
CA TRP A 402 -6.55 4.87 -13.15
C TRP A 402 -6.67 4.49 -14.61
N LYS A 403 -6.46 3.20 -14.90
CA LYS A 403 -6.69 2.63 -16.24
C LYS A 403 -7.89 1.72 -16.20
N GLU A 404 -8.80 1.92 -17.13
CA GLU A 404 -9.97 1.06 -17.32
C GLU A 404 -10.05 0.69 -18.81
N ASN A 405 -10.10 -0.61 -19.11
CA ASN A 405 -10.17 -1.12 -20.49
C ASN A 405 -9.09 -0.53 -21.43
N GLY A 406 -7.89 -0.27 -20.90
CA GLY A 406 -6.77 0.33 -21.64
C GLY A 406 -6.85 1.85 -21.82
N GLN A 407 -7.93 2.49 -21.37
CA GLN A 407 -8.10 3.95 -21.38
C GLN A 407 -7.64 4.56 -20.05
N ASN A 408 -7.01 5.74 -20.14
CA ASN A 408 -6.60 6.53 -19.00
C ASN A 408 -7.80 7.35 -18.49
N ILE A 409 -8.20 7.15 -17.24
CA ILE A 409 -9.26 7.94 -16.60
C ILE A 409 -8.62 8.84 -15.54
N THR A 410 -8.99 10.11 -15.54
CA THR A 410 -8.48 11.12 -14.60
C THR A 410 -9.64 11.92 -14.01
N LYS A 411 -9.62 12.16 -12.70
CA LYS A 411 -10.53 13.08 -11.99
C LYS A 411 -9.71 14.11 -11.22
N PHE A 412 -10.09 15.38 -11.36
CA PHE A 412 -9.46 16.49 -10.66
C PHE A 412 -10.36 16.99 -9.52
N TYR A 413 -9.78 17.23 -8.36
CA TYR A 413 -10.44 17.86 -7.23
C TYR A 413 -9.68 19.12 -6.83
N THR A 414 -10.41 20.19 -6.59
CA THR A 414 -9.86 21.44 -6.09
C THR A 414 -10.49 21.73 -4.74
N GLY A 415 -9.64 21.80 -3.71
CA GLY A 415 -10.02 22.14 -2.35
C GLY A 415 -9.91 23.63 -2.07
N ASN A 416 -9.82 23.95 -0.78
CA ASN A 416 -9.41 25.27 -0.30
C ASN A 416 -7.89 25.26 0.01
N ILE A 417 -7.39 26.32 0.62
CA ILE A 417 -5.97 26.47 0.98
C ILE A 417 -5.44 25.43 2.00
N THR A 418 -6.32 24.71 2.68
CA THR A 418 -5.94 23.76 3.75
C THR A 418 -6.38 22.33 3.50
N SER A 419 -7.39 22.11 2.66
CA SER A 419 -8.05 20.80 2.56
C SER A 419 -8.70 20.56 1.21
N VAL A 420 -8.69 19.31 0.77
CA VAL A 420 -9.39 18.81 -0.42
C VAL A 420 -10.26 17.62 -0.02
N LYS A 421 -11.44 17.52 -0.63
CA LYS A 421 -12.40 16.45 -0.37
C LYS A 421 -12.49 15.56 -1.59
N ILE A 422 -12.37 14.25 -1.38
CA ILE A 422 -12.39 13.24 -2.43
C ILE A 422 -13.45 12.22 -2.07
N LEU A 423 -14.39 11.94 -2.97
CA LEU A 423 -15.45 10.99 -2.68
C LEU A 423 -14.85 9.59 -2.52
N TRP A 424 -15.28 8.87 -1.50
CA TRP A 424 -14.81 7.50 -1.28
C TRP A 424 -15.19 6.58 -2.44
N ARG A 425 -16.36 6.79 -3.06
CA ARG A 425 -16.82 6.06 -4.25
C ARG A 425 -15.90 6.23 -5.47
N ASP A 426 -15.15 7.33 -5.55
CA ASP A 426 -14.19 7.53 -6.62
C ASP A 426 -12.90 6.73 -6.37
N LEU A 427 -12.53 6.52 -5.10
CA LEU A 427 -11.38 5.71 -4.69
C LEU A 427 -11.70 4.20 -4.75
N PHE A 428 -12.87 3.81 -4.26
CA PHE A 428 -13.36 2.44 -4.28
C PHE A 428 -14.70 2.42 -5.01
N GLU A 429 -14.74 1.79 -6.19
CA GLU A 429 -15.95 1.74 -7.01
C GLU A 429 -17.08 0.96 -6.35
N GLU A 430 -18.25 0.96 -6.97
CA GLU A 430 -19.32 0.06 -6.54
C GLU A 430 -18.88 -1.40 -6.65
N LEU A 431 -19.47 -2.25 -5.81
CA LEU A 431 -19.32 -3.68 -5.89
C LEU A 431 -19.95 -4.15 -7.21
N PRO A 432 -19.23 -4.94 -8.02
CA PRO A 432 -19.84 -5.51 -9.21
C PRO A 432 -20.98 -6.46 -8.82
N SER A 433 -21.96 -6.64 -9.70
CA SER A 433 -23.16 -7.47 -9.45
C SER A 433 -22.85 -8.89 -8.96
N ASP A 434 -21.71 -9.42 -9.38
CA ASP A 434 -21.30 -10.81 -9.16
C ASP A 434 -20.49 -11.00 -7.87
N TYR A 435 -20.09 -9.89 -7.22
CA TYR A 435 -19.29 -9.91 -6.00
C TYR A 435 -20.04 -9.30 -4.83
N THR A 436 -20.10 -10.03 -3.72
CA THR A 436 -20.67 -9.51 -2.47
C THR A 436 -19.70 -8.63 -1.69
N SER A 437 -18.45 -8.55 -2.12
CA SER A 437 -17.40 -7.79 -1.44
C SER A 437 -16.12 -7.73 -2.28
N LYS A 438 -15.23 -6.78 -1.99
CA LYS A 438 -13.88 -6.71 -2.58
C LYS A 438 -12.83 -6.24 -1.58
N ILE A 439 -11.58 -6.61 -1.83
CA ILE A 439 -10.44 -6.13 -1.03
C ILE A 439 -10.17 -4.68 -1.40
N VAL A 440 -10.05 -3.81 -0.41
CA VAL A 440 -9.72 -2.40 -0.60
C VAL A 440 -8.53 -2.02 0.27
N GLU A 441 -7.59 -1.28 -0.30
CA GLU A 441 -6.44 -0.76 0.44
C GLU A 441 -6.09 0.65 -0.01
N LEU A 442 -5.69 1.50 0.93
CA LEU A 442 -5.12 2.82 0.68
C LEU A 442 -3.70 2.85 1.20
N TRP A 443 -2.74 3.10 0.32
CA TRP A 443 -1.32 3.19 0.65
C TRP A 443 -0.83 4.61 0.49
N VAL A 444 0.00 5.08 1.43
CA VAL A 444 0.93 6.18 1.14
C VAL A 444 2.13 5.59 0.41
N TYR A 445 2.53 6.22 -0.70
CA TYR A 445 3.69 5.85 -1.51
C TYR A 445 4.77 6.95 -1.55
N GLU A 446 4.39 8.19 -1.26
CA GLU A 446 5.34 9.26 -1.02
C GLU A 446 4.61 10.36 -0.26
N ASN A 447 5.27 11.00 0.69
CA ASN A 447 4.71 12.17 1.38
C ASN A 447 5.81 13.19 1.64
N ASN A 448 5.69 14.35 1.01
CA ASN A 448 6.57 15.50 1.18
C ASN A 448 5.92 16.63 2.00
N PHE A 449 4.74 16.41 2.57
CA PHE A 449 4.14 17.29 3.57
C PHE A 449 4.59 16.91 4.98
N SER A 450 4.88 17.93 5.80
CA SER A 450 5.22 17.75 7.22
C SER A 450 4.04 17.33 8.10
N ASP A 451 2.81 17.62 7.68
CA ASP A 451 1.62 17.58 8.54
C ASP A 451 0.36 17.07 7.83
N LEU A 452 0.52 16.12 6.90
CA LEU A 452 -0.60 15.53 6.18
C LEU A 452 -1.51 14.73 7.11
N ILE A 453 -2.80 15.11 7.14
CA ILE A 453 -3.84 14.42 7.89
C ILE A 453 -4.93 13.96 6.94
N LEU A 454 -5.29 12.67 7.04
CA LEU A 454 -6.44 12.09 6.37
C LEU A 454 -7.55 11.93 7.40
N ARG A 455 -8.76 12.33 7.03
CA ARG A 455 -9.96 12.16 7.84
C ARG A 455 -11.05 11.50 7.04
N ASP A 456 -11.57 10.41 7.57
CA ASP A 456 -12.79 9.82 7.05
C ASP A 456 -14.00 10.61 7.53
N LYS A 457 -14.81 11.08 6.57
CA LYS A 457 -16.09 11.77 6.77
C LYS A 457 -17.26 10.94 6.23
N GLY A 458 -17.16 9.62 6.32
CA GLY A 458 -18.20 8.67 5.94
C GLY A 458 -18.43 7.55 6.94
N ASP A 459 -17.56 7.31 7.93
CA ASP A 459 -17.63 6.09 8.76
C ASP A 459 -17.50 4.83 7.87
N LEU A 460 -16.44 4.81 7.07
CA LEU A 460 -16.07 3.70 6.19
C LEU A 460 -15.85 2.39 6.96
N ASP A 461 -15.51 2.45 8.24
CA ASP A 461 -15.42 1.29 9.13
C ASP A 461 -16.69 0.45 9.15
N LEU A 462 -17.87 1.08 9.08
CA LEU A 462 -19.16 0.38 9.06
C LEU A 462 -19.35 -0.49 7.79
N LEU A 463 -18.55 -0.27 6.75
CA LEU A 463 -18.60 -0.99 5.48
C LEU A 463 -17.36 -1.87 5.25
N LEU A 464 -16.43 -1.89 6.19
CA LEU A 464 -15.12 -2.51 6.05
C LEU A 464 -14.97 -3.69 7.01
N ASP A 465 -15.06 -4.91 6.48
CA ASP A 465 -14.76 -6.12 7.23
C ASP A 465 -13.25 -6.39 7.29
N PRO A 466 -12.77 -7.16 8.29
CA PRO A 466 -11.39 -7.61 8.34
C PRO A 466 -11.04 -8.53 7.14
N LEU A 467 -9.79 -8.44 6.70
CA LEU A 467 -9.19 -9.41 5.77
C LEU A 467 -8.69 -10.62 6.54
N PHE A 468 -8.91 -11.82 5.99
CA PHE A 468 -8.38 -13.06 6.55
C PHE A 468 -7.36 -13.63 5.57
N GLU A 469 -6.07 -13.42 5.86
CA GLU A 469 -4.96 -13.82 5.00
C GLU A 469 -4.24 -15.02 5.60
N GLN A 470 -3.75 -15.93 4.76
CA GLN A 470 -2.92 -17.03 5.25
C GLN A 470 -1.50 -16.54 5.58
N ALA A 471 -0.93 -17.11 6.63
CA ALA A 471 0.43 -16.87 7.10
C ALA A 471 1.05 -18.15 7.64
N MET A 472 2.38 -18.15 7.79
CA MET A 472 3.14 -19.24 8.38
C MET A 472 4.10 -18.70 9.44
N ILE A 473 4.15 -19.37 10.59
CA ILE A 473 5.16 -19.13 11.62
C ILE A 473 6.08 -20.34 11.66
N LYS A 474 7.39 -20.11 11.57
CA LYS A 474 8.43 -21.10 11.84
C LYS A 474 9.11 -20.73 13.15
N LEU A 475 9.32 -21.72 14.00
CA LEU A 475 10.06 -21.60 15.25
C LEU A 475 11.19 -22.62 15.23
N ARG A 476 12.40 -22.14 15.52
CA ARG A 476 13.56 -23.00 15.81
C ARG A 476 13.96 -22.78 17.26
N VAL A 477 14.25 -23.86 17.97
CA VAL A 477 14.79 -23.83 19.33
C VAL A 477 16.04 -24.70 19.35
N TRP A 478 17.12 -24.22 19.98
CA TRP A 478 18.37 -24.96 20.07
C TRP A 478 19.12 -24.64 21.37
N ASP A 479 20.14 -25.44 21.64
CA ASP A 479 20.95 -25.33 22.86
C ASP A 479 22.40 -24.98 22.50
N ASP A 480 22.90 -23.79 22.85
CA ASP A 480 24.29 -23.36 22.60
C ASP A 480 25.20 -23.58 23.82
N ARG A 481 24.86 -24.54 24.69
CA ARG A 481 25.59 -24.85 25.93
C ARG A 481 26.34 -26.16 25.90
#